data_AF-A0A8T3NBC1-F1
#
_entry.id   AF-A0A8T3NBC1-F1
#
_cell.length_a   1.000
_cell.length_b   1.000
_cell.length_c   1.000
_cell.angle_alpha   90.00
_cell.angle_beta   90.00
_cell.angle_gamma   90.00
#
_symmetry.space_group_name_H-M   'P 1'
#
loop_
_entity.id
_entity.type
_entity.pdbx_description
1 polymer ?
#
loop_
_entity_poly.entity_id
_entity_poly.type
_entity_poly.pdbx_seq_one_letter_code
_entity_poly.pdbx_strand_id
1 'polypeptide(L)'
;MPPRGQWVFDPDRGGKRIPEAVQSRTEARIRRYAEQHFAGRYTRLDIRFRGQFCYVDAYTEPEPLGPNWPPPDWPESREAHIERLRNTPTHLCRLRYFGDEEGWGFAFYTYSNERYELAVFPSGEFLGPPEDAFHASAIYLQ
;
A
#
# COMPACT_ATOMS: atom_id res chain seq x y z
N MET A 1 17.93 18.76 36.97
CA MET A 1 18.36 18.13 35.71
C MET A 1 17.32 17.07 35.37
N PRO A 2 16.61 17.15 34.23
CA PRO A 2 15.68 16.09 33.86
C PRO A 2 16.47 14.82 33.50
N PRO A 3 15.91 13.62 33.71
CA PRO A 3 16.61 12.38 33.48
C PRO A 3 16.87 12.16 31.98
N ARG A 4 17.93 11.40 31.69
CA ARG A 4 18.41 11.06 30.35
C ARG A 4 17.30 10.42 29.51
N GLY A 5 16.95 11.09 28.41
CA GLY A 5 16.30 10.60 27.20
C GLY A 5 15.40 9.38 27.36
N GLN A 6 14.16 9.59 27.81
CA GLN A 6 13.09 8.63 27.59
C GLN A 6 12.88 8.53 26.08
N TRP A 7 13.28 7.41 25.48
CA TRP A 7 12.94 7.10 24.09
C TRP A 7 11.41 7.03 24.00
N VAL A 8 10.80 8.02 23.37
CA VAL A 8 9.38 7.97 23.00
C VAL A 8 9.34 7.27 21.64
N PHE A 9 8.59 6.18 21.56
CA PHE A 9 8.32 5.52 20.29
C PHE A 9 7.62 6.51 19.37
N ASP A 10 8.28 6.85 18.26
CA ASP A 10 7.72 7.69 17.21
C ASP A 10 7.43 6.77 16.01
N PRO A 11 6.15 6.46 15.73
CA PRO A 11 5.76 5.57 14.63
C PRO A 11 6.18 6.11 13.25
N ASP A 12 6.48 7.41 13.14
CA ASP A 12 6.97 8.04 11.93
C ASP A 12 8.48 7.94 11.74
N ARG A 13 9.24 7.54 12.77
CA ARG A 13 10.71 7.49 12.74
C ARG A 13 11.26 6.10 13.04
N GLY A 14 12.53 5.89 12.67
CA GLY A 14 13.24 4.64 12.91
C GLY A 14 12.69 3.46 12.09
N GLY A 15 12.88 2.25 12.59
CA GLY A 15 12.58 1.00 11.92
C GLY A 15 13.81 0.10 11.80
N LYS A 16 13.60 -1.14 11.36
CA LYS A 16 14.65 -2.13 11.13
C LYS A 16 14.59 -2.62 9.70
N ARG A 17 15.76 -2.91 9.11
CA ARG A 17 15.81 -3.59 7.82
C ARG A 17 15.04 -4.91 7.92
N ILE A 18 14.20 -5.19 6.92
CA ILE A 18 13.35 -6.38 6.90
C ILE A 18 14.20 -7.59 6.46
N PRO A 19 14.39 -8.63 7.29
CA PRO A 19 15.07 -9.86 6.88
C PRO A 19 14.35 -10.54 5.71
N GLU A 20 15.07 -11.19 4.78
CA GLU A 20 14.46 -11.84 3.60
C GLU A 20 13.38 -12.88 3.96
N ALA A 21 13.60 -13.63 5.04
CA ALA A 21 12.60 -14.57 5.54
C ALA A 21 11.31 -13.87 6.01
N VAL A 22 11.43 -12.68 6.59
CA VAL A 22 10.28 -11.84 6.97
C VAL A 22 9.62 -11.27 5.72
N GLN A 23 10.39 -10.77 4.74
CA GLN A 23 9.84 -10.28 3.47
C GLN A 23 8.97 -11.36 2.79
N SER A 24 9.51 -12.58 2.68
CA SER A 24 8.82 -13.71 2.05
C SER A 24 7.51 -14.06 2.78
N ARG A 25 7.51 -14.06 4.12
CA ARG A 25 6.32 -14.33 4.92
C ARG A 25 5.31 -13.19 4.83
N THR A 26 5.73 -11.93 4.92
CA THR A 26 4.87 -10.76 4.79
C THR A 26 4.21 -10.72 3.42
N GLU A 27 4.96 -10.98 2.35
CA GLU A 27 4.39 -11.05 1.00
C GLU A 27 3.33 -12.16 0.90
N ALA A 28 3.64 -13.38 1.36
CA ALA A 28 2.71 -14.50 1.34
C ALA A 28 1.43 -14.20 2.15
N ARG A 29 1.57 -13.53 3.31
CA ARG A 29 0.45 -13.10 4.15
C ARG A 29 -0.46 -12.10 3.43
N ILE A 30 0.12 -11.04 2.88
CA ILE A 30 -0.63 -10.00 2.15
C ILE A 30 -1.34 -10.60 0.95
N ARG A 31 -0.64 -11.42 0.13
CA ARG A 31 -1.25 -12.06 -1.05
C ARG A 31 -2.39 -12.99 -0.66
N ARG A 32 -2.20 -13.83 0.36
CA ARG A 32 -3.25 -14.74 0.84
C ARG A 32 -4.48 -13.97 1.33
N TYR A 33 -4.27 -12.91 2.10
CA TYR A 33 -5.36 -12.09 2.61
C TYR A 33 -6.11 -11.37 1.47
N ALA A 34 -5.38 -10.77 0.53
CA ALA A 34 -5.96 -10.12 -0.63
C ALA A 34 -6.78 -11.10 -1.48
N GLU A 35 -6.28 -12.31 -1.71
CA GLU A 35 -6.99 -13.34 -2.47
C GLU A 35 -8.27 -13.78 -1.75
N GLN A 36 -8.23 -13.93 -0.43
CA GLN A 36 -9.39 -14.38 0.35
C GLN A 36 -10.50 -13.34 0.43
N HIS A 37 -10.18 -12.05 0.42
CA HIS A 37 -11.12 -10.98 0.74
C HIS A 37 -11.41 -10.01 -0.42
N PHE A 38 -10.52 -9.93 -1.40
CA PHE A 38 -10.54 -8.91 -2.46
C PHE A 38 -10.29 -9.49 -3.86
N ALA A 39 -10.37 -10.81 -4.04
CA ALA A 39 -10.29 -11.44 -5.36
C ALA A 39 -11.29 -10.78 -6.34
N GLY A 40 -10.82 -10.49 -7.55
CA GLY A 40 -11.58 -9.80 -8.59
C GLY A 40 -11.56 -8.27 -8.50
N ARG A 41 -11.05 -7.66 -7.42
CA ARG A 41 -10.90 -6.20 -7.30
C ARG A 41 -9.54 -5.66 -7.74
N TYR A 42 -8.62 -6.55 -8.09
CA TYR A 42 -7.31 -6.24 -8.63
C TYR A 42 -6.92 -7.32 -9.65
N THR A 43 -6.04 -6.97 -10.59
CA THR A 43 -5.44 -7.89 -11.56
C THR A 43 -4.09 -8.42 -11.06
N ARG A 44 -3.33 -7.57 -10.35
CA ARG A 44 -2.04 -7.92 -9.76
C ARG A 44 -1.73 -7.07 -8.54
N LEU A 45 -1.05 -7.66 -7.56
CA LEU A 45 -0.37 -6.93 -6.49
C LEU A 45 1.14 -6.87 -6.75
N ASP A 46 1.70 -5.69 -6.57
CA ASP A 46 3.15 -5.45 -6.53
C ASP A 46 3.56 -5.10 -5.09
N ILE A 47 4.37 -5.97 -4.49
CA ILE A 47 4.80 -5.88 -3.10
C ILE A 47 6.31 -5.73 -3.10
N ARG A 48 6.81 -4.57 -2.67
CA ARG A 48 8.22 -4.19 -2.80
C ARG A 48 8.81 -3.88 -1.43
N PHE A 49 10.00 -4.41 -1.15
CA PHE A 49 10.70 -4.16 0.10
C PHE A 49 11.92 -3.25 -0.12
N ARG A 50 12.07 -2.22 0.72
CA ARG A 50 13.22 -1.31 0.68
C ARG A 50 13.60 -0.86 2.09
N GLY A 51 14.76 -1.31 2.57
CA GLY A 51 15.23 -1.01 3.92
C GLY A 51 14.24 -1.54 4.96
N GLN A 52 13.60 -0.65 5.69
CA GLN A 52 12.58 -0.95 6.71
C GLN A 52 11.14 -0.88 6.21
N PHE A 53 10.94 -0.64 4.92
CA PHE A 53 9.62 -0.41 4.33
C PHE A 53 9.18 -1.56 3.44
N CYS A 54 7.88 -1.84 3.46
CA CYS A 54 7.17 -2.67 2.49
C CYS A 54 6.11 -1.79 1.82
N TYR A 55 6.14 -1.71 0.50
CA TYR A 55 5.19 -0.94 -0.32
C TYR A 55 4.22 -1.92 -0.97
N VAL A 56 2.94 -1.60 -0.94
CA VAL A 56 1.89 -2.42 -1.54
C VAL A 56 1.13 -1.57 -2.55
N ASP A 57 1.25 -1.98 -3.80
CA ASP A 57 0.55 -1.39 -4.93
C ASP A 57 -0.37 -2.45 -5.57
N ALA A 58 -1.48 -2.01 -6.13
CA ALA A 58 -2.40 -2.86 -6.87
C ALA A 58 -2.58 -2.33 -8.30
N TYR A 59 -2.79 -3.25 -9.23
CA TYR A 59 -3.18 -2.94 -10.60
C TYR A 59 -4.63 -3.38 -10.77
N THR A 60 -5.42 -2.59 -11.48
CA THR A 60 -6.85 -2.83 -11.67
C THR A 60 -7.20 -2.81 -13.14
N GLU A 61 -8.33 -3.43 -13.47
CA GLU A 61 -8.95 -3.23 -14.77
C GLU A 61 -9.67 -1.87 -14.73
N PRO A 62 -9.36 -0.93 -15.64
CA PRO A 62 -10.03 0.37 -15.64
C PRO A 62 -11.51 0.23 -15.98
N GLU A 63 -12.34 1.10 -15.41
CA GLU A 63 -13.75 1.15 -15.78
C GLU A 63 -13.92 1.40 -17.30
N PRO A 64 -14.93 0.77 -17.94
CA PRO A 64 -15.17 0.98 -19.36
C PRO A 64 -15.39 2.45 -19.69
N LEU A 65 -14.52 3.01 -20.52
CA LEU A 65 -14.65 4.38 -21.01
C LEU A 65 -15.89 4.48 -21.90
N GLY A 66 -16.71 5.51 -21.70
CA GLY A 66 -17.94 5.74 -22.47
C GLY A 66 -17.69 5.77 -23.98
N PRO A 67 -18.68 5.45 -24.82
CA PRO A 67 -18.48 5.18 -26.26
C PRO A 67 -17.86 6.35 -27.04
N ASN A 68 -18.07 7.59 -26.58
CA ASN A 68 -17.59 8.81 -27.24
C ASN A 68 -16.23 9.31 -26.71
N TRP A 69 -15.54 8.49 -25.90
CA TRP A 69 -14.18 8.75 -25.46
C TRP A 69 -13.18 8.03 -26.40
N PRO A 70 -12.02 8.60 -26.76
CA PRO A 70 -11.52 9.91 -26.36
C PRO A 70 -12.08 11.08 -27.20
N PRO A 71 -12.04 12.32 -26.68
CA PRO A 71 -12.30 13.53 -27.47
C PRO A 71 -11.31 13.68 -28.65
N PRO A 72 -11.67 14.44 -29.71
CA PRO A 72 -10.82 14.60 -30.90
C PRO A 72 -9.41 15.13 -30.61
N ASP A 73 -9.24 15.99 -29.60
CA ASP A 73 -7.95 16.60 -29.23
C ASP A 73 -7.20 15.82 -28.14
N TRP A 74 -7.63 14.60 -27.82
CA TRP A 74 -6.95 13.78 -26.82
C TRP A 74 -5.63 13.24 -27.39
N PRO A 75 -4.53 13.24 -26.61
CA PRO A 75 -3.19 12.95 -27.12
C PRO A 75 -2.92 11.47 -27.45
N GLU A 76 -3.80 10.54 -27.08
CA GLU A 76 -3.61 9.09 -27.25
C GLU A 76 -4.86 8.37 -27.76
N SER A 77 -4.71 7.16 -28.31
CA SER A 77 -5.88 6.36 -28.71
C SER A 77 -6.61 5.79 -27.49
N ARG A 78 -7.82 5.26 -27.73
CA ARG A 78 -8.59 4.55 -26.70
C ARG A 78 -7.79 3.41 -26.08
N GLU A 79 -7.21 2.59 -26.93
CA GLU A 79 -6.48 1.38 -26.56
C GLU A 79 -5.22 1.73 -25.78
N ALA A 80 -4.45 2.73 -26.24
CA ALA A 80 -3.24 3.19 -25.57
C ALA A 80 -3.54 3.73 -24.17
N HIS A 81 -4.63 4.48 -24.01
CA HIS A 81 -5.06 4.97 -22.70
C HIS A 81 -5.45 3.84 -21.74
N ILE A 82 -6.24 2.88 -22.21
CA ILE A 82 -6.63 1.71 -21.41
C ILE A 82 -5.40 0.93 -20.98
N GLU A 83 -4.45 0.71 -21.89
CA GLU A 83 -3.19 0.04 -21.58
C GLU A 83 -2.35 0.83 -20.55
N ARG A 84 -2.29 2.15 -20.67
CA ARG A 84 -1.62 3.02 -19.70
C ARG A 84 -2.28 2.91 -18.31
N LEU A 85 -3.61 2.94 -18.24
CA LEU A 85 -4.34 2.79 -16.99
C LEU A 85 -4.10 1.42 -16.35
N ARG A 86 -4.15 0.33 -17.13
CA ARG A 86 -3.84 -1.03 -16.65
C ARG A 86 -2.42 -1.19 -16.11
N ASN A 87 -1.48 -0.36 -16.56
CA ASN A 87 -0.09 -0.37 -16.13
C ASN A 87 0.24 0.75 -15.12
N THR A 88 -0.74 1.54 -14.70
CA THR A 88 -0.57 2.55 -13.64
C THR A 88 -0.96 1.93 -12.30
N PRO A 89 -0.05 1.85 -11.32
CA PRO A 89 -0.37 1.29 -10.02
C PRO A 89 -1.32 2.20 -9.22
N THR A 90 -2.29 1.58 -8.56
CA THR A 90 -3.00 2.15 -7.42
C THR A 90 -2.18 1.89 -6.16
N HIS A 91 -1.64 2.95 -5.55
CA HIS A 91 -0.88 2.89 -4.31
C HIS A 91 -1.83 2.65 -3.13
N LEU A 92 -1.64 1.52 -2.43
CA LEU A 92 -2.50 1.16 -1.29
C LEU A 92 -1.89 1.67 0.02
N CYS A 93 -0.75 1.08 0.41
CA CYS A 93 -0.12 1.40 1.68
C CYS A 93 1.38 1.17 1.70
N ARG A 94 2.02 1.78 2.70
CA ARG A 94 3.40 1.51 3.06
C ARG A 94 3.46 1.08 4.52
N LEU A 95 4.00 -0.12 4.73
CA LEU A 95 4.31 -0.68 6.03
C LEU A 95 5.73 -0.33 6.46
N ARG A 96 5.94 -0.16 7.76
CA ARG A 96 7.25 0.07 8.39
C ARG A 96 7.53 -1.00 9.44
N TYR A 97 8.65 -1.69 9.31
CA TYR A 97 9.04 -2.77 10.20
C TYR A 97 9.84 -2.27 11.41
N PHE A 98 9.50 -2.75 12.60
CA PHE A 98 10.22 -2.45 13.85
C PHE A 98 10.88 -3.67 14.50
N GLY A 99 10.76 -4.86 13.89
CA GLY A 99 11.27 -6.12 14.44
C GLY A 99 10.18 -7.10 14.87
N ASP A 100 8.91 -6.73 14.72
CA ASP A 100 7.75 -7.56 15.05
C ASP A 100 6.90 -7.76 13.79
N GLU A 101 6.54 -9.00 13.49
CA GLU A 101 5.74 -9.36 12.32
C GLU A 101 4.25 -9.06 12.51
N GLU A 102 3.79 -8.86 13.76
CA GLU A 102 2.42 -8.45 14.09
C GLU A 102 2.30 -6.95 14.42
N GLY A 103 3.42 -6.22 14.41
CA GLY A 103 3.50 -4.82 14.83
C GLY A 103 4.19 -3.93 13.80
N TRP A 104 3.53 -3.68 12.67
CA TRP A 104 4.01 -2.79 11.62
C TRP A 104 3.41 -1.40 11.74
N GLY A 105 4.23 -0.37 11.49
CA GLY A 105 3.71 0.98 11.26
C GLY A 105 3.03 1.06 9.91
N PHE A 106 1.96 1.86 9.81
CA PHE A 106 1.09 1.93 8.63
C PHE A 106 1.04 3.36 8.08
N ALA A 107 1.06 3.49 6.76
CA ALA A 107 0.89 4.76 6.07
C ALA A 107 0.01 4.60 4.83
N PHE A 108 -0.94 5.53 4.65
CA PHE A 108 -1.74 5.66 3.44
C PHE A 108 -1.01 6.49 2.39
N TYR A 109 -1.27 6.20 1.12
CA TYR A 109 -0.85 7.06 0.03
C TYR A 109 -1.87 8.20 -0.17
N THR A 110 -1.44 9.44 0.03
CA THR A 110 -2.26 10.62 -0.23
C THR A 110 -2.06 11.10 -1.66
N TYR A 111 -3.00 10.78 -2.54
CA TYR A 111 -2.95 11.17 -3.96
C TYR A 111 -2.92 12.69 -4.19
N SER A 112 -3.45 13.49 -3.27
CA SER A 112 -3.38 14.95 -3.36
C SER A 112 -1.97 15.51 -3.17
N ASN A 113 -1.11 14.80 -2.43
CA ASN A 113 0.25 15.23 -2.07
C ASN A 113 1.33 14.24 -2.56
N GLU A 114 0.92 13.22 -3.31
CA GLU A 114 1.75 12.14 -3.86
C GLU A 114 2.71 11.50 -2.85
N ARG A 115 2.30 11.34 -1.58
CA ARG A 115 3.18 10.88 -0.50
C ARG A 115 2.52 9.86 0.43
N TYR A 116 3.35 9.09 1.13
CA TYR A 116 2.89 8.21 2.20
C TYR A 116 2.84 8.96 3.52
N GLU A 117 1.66 9.00 4.15
CA GLU A 117 1.41 9.66 5.43
C GLU A 117 1.04 8.64 6.49
N LEU A 118 1.62 8.78 7.70
CA LEU A 118 1.32 7.89 8.83
C LEU A 118 -0.18 7.84 9.08
N ALA A 119 -0.64 6.63 9.36
CA ALA A 119 -2.03 6.35 9.65
C ALA A 119 -2.14 5.45 10.86
N VAL A 120 -3.30 5.56 11.50
CA VAL A 120 -3.70 4.72 12.63
C VAL A 120 -4.56 3.60 12.07
N PHE A 121 -4.40 2.39 12.61
CA PHE A 121 -5.25 1.26 12.24
C PHE A 121 -6.70 1.49 12.70
N PRO A 122 -7.69 0.79 12.14
CA PRO A 122 -9.09 0.90 12.58
C PRO A 122 -9.30 0.64 14.08
N SER A 123 -8.40 -0.12 14.71
CA SER A 123 -8.37 -0.36 16.16
C SER A 123 -8.03 0.88 17.00
N GLY A 124 -7.46 1.93 16.40
CA GLY A 124 -6.90 3.09 17.11
C GLY A 124 -5.40 2.95 17.43
N GLU A 125 -4.77 1.83 17.09
CA GLU A 125 -3.36 1.57 17.34
C GLU A 125 -2.46 2.08 16.20
N PHE A 126 -1.21 2.44 16.52
CA PHE A 126 -0.21 2.82 15.52
C PHE A 126 0.51 1.61 14.89
N LEU A 127 0.40 0.45 15.53
CA LEU A 127 1.04 -0.79 15.11
C LEU A 127 -0.02 -1.87 14.92
N GLY A 128 0.15 -2.67 13.88
CA GLY A 128 -0.76 -3.77 13.59
C GLY A 128 -0.20 -4.73 12.54
N PRO A 129 -0.93 -5.81 12.26
CA PRO A 129 -0.53 -6.81 11.30
C PRO A 129 -0.61 -6.26 9.86
N PRO A 130 0.19 -6.79 8.93
CA PRO A 130 0.18 -6.35 7.53
C PRO A 130 -1.19 -6.53 6.85
N GLU A 131 -1.98 -7.52 7.27
CA GLU A 131 -3.33 -7.77 6.76
C GLU A 131 -4.30 -6.61 7.06
N ASP A 132 -4.26 -6.06 8.28
CA ASP A 132 -5.15 -4.96 8.67
C ASP A 132 -4.82 -3.68 7.89
N ALA A 133 -3.53 -3.45 7.63
CA ALA A 133 -3.08 -2.32 6.80
C ALA A 133 -3.53 -2.49 5.34
N PHE A 134 -3.46 -3.70 4.79
CA PHE A 134 -4.02 -3.99 3.47
C PHE A 134 -5.53 -3.73 3.46
N HIS A 135 -6.26 -4.26 4.43
CA HIS A 135 -7.71 -4.08 4.53
C HIS A 135 -8.09 -2.60 4.59
N ALA A 136 -7.42 -1.82 5.44
CA ALA A 136 -7.67 -0.38 5.57
C ALA A 136 -7.39 0.39 4.28
N SER A 137 -6.38 -0.03 3.50
CA SER A 137 -6.00 0.59 2.23
C SER A 137 -6.76 0.10 1.00
N ALA A 138 -7.49 -1.00 1.12
CA ALA A 138 -8.34 -1.53 0.07
C ALA A 138 -9.55 -0.64 -0.27
N ILE A 139 -9.74 0.50 0.39
CA ILE A 139 -10.72 1.53 0.01
C ILE A 139 -10.55 2.02 -1.43
N TYR A 140 -9.34 1.89 -2.00
CA TYR A 140 -9.03 2.21 -3.39
C TYR A 140 -9.30 1.06 -4.37
N LEU A 141 -9.71 -0.11 -3.87
CA LEU A 141 -10.12 -1.27 -4.64
C LEU A 141 -11.65 -1.39 -4.60
N GLN A 142 -12.33 -0.52 -5.35
CA GLN A 142 -13.79 -0.54 -5.52
C GLN A 142 -14.20 -1.51 -6.61
#